data_AF-A0A2V2WR65-F1
#
_entry.id   AF-A0A2V2WR65-F1
#
_cell.length_a   1.000
_cell.length_b   1.000
_cell.length_c   1.000
_cell.angle_alpha   90.00
_cell.angle_beta   90.00
_cell.angle_gamma   90.00
#
_symmetry.space_group_name_H-M   'P 1'
#
loop_
_entity.id
_entity.type
_entity.pdbx_description
1 polymer ?
#
loop_
_entity_poly.entity_id
_entity_poly.type
_entity_poly.pdbx_seq_one_letter_code
_entity_poly.pdbx_strand_id
1 'polypeptide(L)'
;MADCRRLRCCLNRIRYASARERETMFSKHCGHFCAYYKSSFFASVVLTRLAISTVGYFDENFYPAYMEDVDYSLRLRLLGFRGQNVLYGKFVHRGSSNIRLSEQLELPDALWYRRVKSLMTNQPYAMMKWNGLKACCDGYKEPYDGMIPLDVWVKDETRIQRIRVHGHDEKQGVPKDEYDRRLLHPLRTKGR
;
A
#
# COMPACT_ATOMS: atom_id res chain seq x y z
N MET A 1 7.87 12.83 25.10
CA MET A 1 7.00 11.65 25.01
C MET A 1 5.60 12.14 24.67
N ALA A 2 5.04 11.77 23.52
CA ALA A 2 3.66 12.14 23.18
C ALA A 2 2.70 11.25 23.98
N ASP A 3 1.79 11.88 24.73
CA ASP A 3 0.78 11.20 25.55
C ASP A 3 -0.08 10.26 24.69
N CYS A 4 -0.10 8.98 25.06
CA CYS A 4 -0.82 7.91 24.36
C CYS A 4 -2.35 8.16 24.34
N ARG A 5 -2.90 8.98 25.26
CA ARG A 5 -4.30 9.42 25.23
C ARG A 5 -4.56 10.47 24.14
N ARG A 6 -3.62 11.40 23.93
CA ARG A 6 -3.70 12.37 22.82
C ARG A 6 -3.64 11.67 21.46
N LEU A 7 -2.79 10.65 21.30
CA LEU A 7 -2.67 9.90 20.04
C LEU A 7 -3.96 9.15 19.67
N ARG A 8 -4.66 8.53 20.63
CA ARG A 8 -5.94 7.85 20.38
C ARG A 8 -7.08 8.81 20.00
N CYS A 9 -7.18 9.96 20.68
CA CYS A 9 -8.13 10.99 20.28
C CYS A 9 -7.81 11.59 18.90
N CYS A 10 -6.51 11.75 18.58
CA CYS A 10 -6.09 12.19 17.25
C CYS A 10 -6.48 11.17 16.16
N LEU A 11 -6.28 9.86 16.40
CA LEU A 11 -6.62 8.80 15.45
C LEU A 11 -8.08 8.82 15.00
N ASN A 12 -9.02 8.81 15.95
CA ASN A 12 -10.44 8.90 15.62
C ASN A 12 -10.77 10.24 14.92
N ARG A 13 -10.17 11.35 15.36
CA ARG A 13 -10.37 12.66 14.73
C ARG A 13 -9.88 12.67 13.27
N ILE A 14 -8.72 12.09 12.98
CA ILE A 14 -8.15 11.97 11.62
C ILE A 14 -9.06 11.13 10.74
N ARG A 15 -9.54 10.01 11.29
CA ARG A 15 -10.37 9.04 10.58
C ARG A 15 -11.66 9.65 10.04
N TYR A 16 -12.29 10.53 10.82
CA TYR A 16 -13.57 11.14 10.48
C TYR A 16 -13.47 12.57 9.93
N ALA A 17 -12.27 13.17 9.95
CA ALA A 17 -12.01 14.47 9.34
C ALA A 17 -12.37 14.51 7.84
N SER A 18 -12.59 15.69 7.30
CA SER A 18 -12.67 15.89 5.84
C SER A 18 -11.30 15.67 5.19
N ALA A 19 -11.30 15.37 3.88
CA ALA A 19 -10.05 15.24 3.11
C ALA A 19 -9.18 16.50 3.22
N ARG A 20 -9.81 17.69 3.13
CA ARG A 20 -9.13 19.00 3.26
C ARG A 20 -8.47 19.21 4.61
N GLU A 21 -9.10 18.77 5.69
CA GLU A 21 -8.50 18.84 7.03
C GLU A 21 -7.32 17.88 7.18
N ARG A 22 -7.44 16.66 6.62
CA ARG A 22 -6.36 15.67 6.66
C ARG A 22 -5.12 16.12 5.91
N GLU A 23 -5.28 16.75 4.75
CA GLU A 23 -4.17 17.16 3.88
C GLU A 23 -3.14 18.07 4.58
N THR A 24 -3.56 18.85 5.57
CA THR A 24 -2.67 19.77 6.29
C THR A 24 -2.28 19.28 7.68
N MET A 25 -2.90 18.19 8.16
CA MET A 25 -2.84 17.75 9.55
C MET A 25 -1.41 17.44 10.01
N PHE A 26 -0.63 16.76 9.16
CA PHE A 26 0.76 16.42 9.45
C PHE A 26 1.77 17.14 8.55
N SER A 27 1.40 18.26 7.94
CA SER A 27 2.24 19.09 7.06
C SER A 27 3.62 19.44 7.65
N LYS A 28 3.70 19.61 8.97
CA LYS A 28 4.95 19.92 9.67
C LYS A 28 5.79 18.69 10.01
N HIS A 29 5.26 17.49 9.89
CA HIS A 29 5.91 16.23 10.28
C HIS A 29 6.44 15.46 9.07
N CYS A 30 7.61 14.84 9.26
CA CYS A 30 8.14 13.87 8.31
C CYS A 30 7.47 12.52 8.57
N GLY A 31 6.91 11.90 7.54
CA GLY A 31 6.28 10.59 7.63
C GLY A 31 7.26 9.45 7.31
N HIS A 32 8.14 9.68 6.34
CA HIS A 32 9.13 8.69 5.91
C HIS A 32 10.44 9.33 5.46
N PHE A 33 11.52 8.57 5.62
CA PHE A 33 12.84 8.90 5.12
C PHE A 33 13.30 7.81 4.13
N CYS A 34 13.80 8.20 2.96
CA CYS A 34 14.40 7.26 2.01
C CYS A 34 15.91 7.50 1.92
N ALA A 35 16.72 6.44 2.03
CA ALA A 35 18.18 6.51 1.86
C ALA A 35 18.62 6.61 0.38
N TYR A 36 17.67 6.78 -0.54
CA TYR A 36 17.92 6.94 -1.97
C TYR A 36 17.56 8.37 -2.39
N TYR A 37 18.59 9.15 -2.76
CA TYR A 37 18.40 10.58 -3.02
C TYR A 37 17.63 10.91 -4.31
N LYS A 38 17.64 9.99 -5.30
CA LYS A 38 17.03 10.25 -6.62
C LYS A 38 15.50 10.09 -6.64
N SER A 39 14.90 9.39 -5.68
CA SER A 39 13.45 9.17 -5.63
C SER A 39 13.01 8.65 -4.27
N SER A 40 11.74 8.90 -3.90
CA SER A 40 11.08 8.20 -2.80
C SER A 40 10.97 6.72 -3.15
N PHE A 41 11.93 5.95 -2.64
CA PHE A 41 12.10 4.55 -2.97
C PHE A 41 12.03 3.70 -1.71
N PHE A 42 11.05 2.82 -1.63
CA PHE A 42 10.72 2.12 -0.38
C PHE A 42 11.61 0.92 -0.06
N ALA A 43 12.52 0.51 -0.97
CA ALA A 43 13.51 -0.52 -0.64
C ALA A 43 14.53 -0.06 0.44
N SER A 44 14.55 1.23 0.78
CA SER A 44 15.34 1.76 1.90
C SER A 44 14.59 2.87 2.64
N VAL A 45 13.43 2.52 3.17
CA VAL A 45 12.57 3.44 3.92
C VAL A 45 12.72 3.29 5.43
N VAL A 46 12.73 4.43 6.13
CA VAL A 46 12.48 4.51 7.57
C VAL A 46 11.16 5.24 7.77
N LEU A 47 10.21 4.57 8.44
CA LEU A 47 8.91 5.15 8.76
C LEU A 47 8.93 5.69 10.19
N THR A 48 8.37 6.88 10.40
CA THR A 48 8.23 7.41 11.75
C THR A 48 7.15 6.66 12.51
N ARG A 49 7.31 6.54 13.84
CA ARG A 49 6.25 5.95 14.70
C ARG A 49 4.93 6.70 14.54
N LEU A 50 4.98 8.01 14.33
CA LEU A 50 3.79 8.83 14.09
C LEU A 50 3.09 8.40 12.79
N ALA A 51 3.83 8.23 11.69
CA ALA A 51 3.27 7.74 10.43
C ALA A 51 2.64 6.36 10.59
N ILE A 52 3.34 5.39 11.20
CA ILE A 52 2.79 4.04 11.42
C ILE A 52 1.51 4.12 12.25
N SER A 53 1.50 4.96 13.29
CA SER A 53 0.36 5.09 14.21
C SER A 53 -0.85 5.80 13.61
N THR A 54 -0.73 6.47 12.45
CA THR A 54 -1.84 7.25 11.85
C THR A 54 -2.21 6.80 10.44
N VAL A 55 -1.23 6.42 9.62
CA VAL A 55 -1.43 5.84 8.29
C VAL A 55 -1.85 4.38 8.38
N GLY A 56 -1.42 3.67 9.44
CA GLY A 56 -1.59 2.24 9.60
C GLY A 56 -0.43 1.44 8.98
N TYR A 57 -0.66 0.17 8.71
CA TYR A 57 0.31 -0.75 8.09
C TYR A 57 0.22 -0.73 6.55
N PHE A 58 1.03 -1.56 5.89
CA PHE A 58 0.89 -1.85 4.47
C PHE A 58 -0.36 -2.70 4.21
N ASP A 59 -1.04 -2.46 3.09
CA ASP A 59 -2.22 -3.22 2.71
C ASP A 59 -1.84 -4.60 2.17
N GLU A 60 -2.17 -5.64 2.94
CA GLU A 60 -1.84 -7.04 2.66
C GLU A 60 -2.53 -7.61 1.41
N ASN A 61 -3.49 -6.90 0.80
CA ASN A 61 -4.08 -7.31 -0.46
C ASN A 61 -3.14 -7.07 -1.66
N PHE A 62 -2.12 -6.22 -1.51
CA PHE A 62 -1.01 -6.13 -2.45
C PHE A 62 -0.09 -7.34 -2.26
N TYR A 63 -0.44 -8.43 -2.96
CA TYR A 63 0.18 -9.73 -2.80
C TYR A 63 0.57 -10.31 -4.17
N PRO A 64 1.77 -10.87 -4.34
CA PRO A 64 2.79 -11.10 -3.31
C PRO A 64 3.78 -9.95 -3.10
N ALA A 65 3.86 -8.99 -4.02
CA ALA A 65 4.72 -7.81 -3.94
C ALA A 65 4.27 -6.76 -4.96
N TYR A 66 4.75 -5.53 -4.78
CA TYR A 66 4.51 -4.33 -5.59
C TYR A 66 3.17 -3.67 -5.34
N MET A 67 3.20 -2.33 -5.36
CA MET A 67 2.10 -1.37 -5.14
C MET A 67 1.76 -1.11 -3.67
N GLU A 68 2.24 -1.89 -2.72
CA GLU A 68 2.05 -1.65 -1.29
C GLU A 68 2.72 -0.33 -0.84
N ASP A 69 3.87 -0.02 -1.40
CA ASP A 69 4.64 1.20 -1.15
C ASP A 69 4.01 2.45 -1.78
N VAL A 70 3.47 2.30 -2.99
CA VAL A 70 2.69 3.32 -3.68
C VAL A 70 1.43 3.64 -2.86
N ASP A 71 0.69 2.62 -2.45
CA ASP A 71 -0.50 2.76 -1.59
C ASP A 71 -0.18 3.48 -0.28
N TYR A 72 0.87 3.04 0.42
CA TYR A 72 1.30 3.67 1.67
C TYR A 72 1.71 5.13 1.46
N SER A 73 2.42 5.43 0.37
CA SER A 73 2.85 6.78 0.01
C SER A 73 1.68 7.71 -0.30
N LEU A 74 0.64 7.21 -0.98
CA LEU A 74 -0.57 7.98 -1.25
C LEU A 74 -1.33 8.28 0.05
N ARG A 75 -1.47 7.30 0.95
CA ARG A 75 -2.08 7.52 2.27
C ARG A 75 -1.30 8.51 3.12
N LEU A 76 0.03 8.43 3.13
CA LEU A 76 0.89 9.43 3.79
C LEU A 76 0.60 10.86 3.31
N ARG A 77 0.51 11.05 1.98
CA ARG A 77 0.24 12.35 1.37
C ARG A 77 -1.14 12.88 1.70
N LEU A 78 -2.15 12.01 1.72
CA LEU A 78 -3.52 12.37 2.12
C LEU A 78 -3.62 12.85 3.59
N LEU A 79 -2.66 12.47 4.43
CA LEU A 79 -2.52 12.98 5.81
C LEU A 79 -1.59 14.19 5.94
N GLY A 80 -1.02 14.67 4.83
CA GLY A 80 -0.12 15.81 4.80
C GLY A 80 1.31 15.53 5.22
N PHE A 81 1.73 14.27 5.39
CA PHE A 81 3.11 13.99 5.77
C PHE A 81 4.10 14.39 4.68
N ARG A 82 5.24 14.94 5.09
CA ARG A 82 6.38 15.16 4.20
C ARG A 82 7.21 13.88 4.08
N GLY A 83 7.69 13.60 2.87
CA GLY A 83 8.75 12.64 2.63
C GLY A 83 10.10 13.34 2.59
N GLN A 84 11.15 12.69 3.08
CA GLN A 84 12.51 13.23 3.01
C GLN A 84 13.48 12.22 2.44
N ASN A 85 14.19 12.60 1.38
CA ASN A 85 15.30 11.81 0.90
C ASN A 85 16.56 12.26 1.65
N VAL A 86 17.27 11.29 2.22
CA VAL A 86 18.47 11.55 3.02
C VAL A 86 19.67 10.98 2.28
N LEU A 87 20.65 11.83 2.02
CA LEU A 87 21.95 11.39 1.51
C LEU A 87 22.82 11.00 2.71
N TYR A 88 22.52 9.85 3.32
CA TYR A 88 23.29 9.34 4.44
C TYR A 88 23.77 7.92 4.14
N GLY A 89 25.09 7.74 4.06
CA GLY A 89 25.72 6.48 3.68
C GLY A 89 25.63 6.15 2.19
N LYS A 90 26.08 4.94 1.83
CA LYS A 90 26.06 4.42 0.45
C LYS A 90 24.98 3.35 0.34
N PHE A 91 23.78 3.72 -0.10
CA PHE A 91 22.74 2.77 -0.44
C PHE A 91 22.83 2.38 -1.92
N VAL A 92 22.94 1.08 -2.20
CA VAL A 92 22.96 0.53 -3.56
C VAL A 92 21.80 -0.44 -3.72
N HIS A 93 20.81 -0.07 -4.53
CA HIS A 93 19.72 -0.95 -4.88
C HIS A 93 20.01 -1.70 -6.18
N ARG A 94 20.09 -3.03 -6.12
CA ARG A 94 20.18 -3.90 -7.31
C ARG A 94 18.80 -4.33 -7.77
N GLY A 95 18.14 -3.44 -8.50
CA GLY A 95 16.77 -3.65 -8.99
C GLY A 95 16.59 -4.93 -9.79
N SER A 96 15.41 -5.53 -9.64
CA SER A 96 14.94 -6.70 -10.40
C SER A 96 15.86 -7.93 -10.32
N SER A 97 16.76 -8.00 -9.34
CA SER A 97 17.69 -9.13 -9.22
C SER A 97 16.96 -10.45 -8.97
N ASN A 98 15.99 -10.47 -8.05
CA ASN A 98 15.17 -11.65 -7.77
C ASN A 98 14.27 -12.02 -8.96
N ILE A 99 13.75 -11.02 -9.68
CA ILE A 99 12.96 -11.26 -10.91
C ILE A 99 13.83 -11.96 -11.95
N ARG A 100 14.99 -11.40 -12.29
CA ARG A 100 15.90 -11.97 -13.29
C ARG A 100 16.37 -13.36 -12.88
N LEU A 101 16.66 -13.56 -11.60
CA LEU A 101 17.06 -14.87 -11.10
C LEU A 101 15.91 -15.88 -11.20
N SER A 102 14.67 -15.47 -10.91
CA SER A 102 13.50 -16.34 -11.05
C SER A 102 13.28 -16.80 -12.49
N GLU A 103 13.67 -15.99 -13.48
CA GLU A 103 13.61 -16.30 -14.90
C GLU A 103 14.65 -17.34 -15.35
N GLN A 104 15.69 -17.56 -14.53
CA GLN A 104 16.82 -18.46 -14.84
C GLN A 104 16.80 -19.78 -14.06
N LEU A 105 15.99 -19.87 -12.99
CA LEU A 105 15.99 -21.00 -12.07
C LEU A 105 14.70 -21.82 -12.15
N GLU A 106 14.86 -23.14 -12.15
CA GLU A 106 13.76 -24.13 -12.08
C GLU A 106 13.51 -24.60 -10.63
N LEU A 107 13.72 -23.72 -9.65
CA LEU A 107 13.36 -23.98 -8.25
C LEU A 107 11.85 -23.76 -8.04
N PRO A 108 11.20 -24.50 -7.12
CA PRO A 108 9.76 -24.35 -6.85
C PRO A 108 9.33 -22.90 -6.58
N ASP A 109 10.08 -22.15 -5.76
CA ASP A 109 9.75 -20.75 -5.44
C ASP A 109 9.92 -19.81 -6.63
N ALA A 110 10.91 -20.06 -7.49
CA ALA A 110 11.16 -19.29 -8.70
C ALA A 110 10.04 -19.52 -9.73
N LEU A 111 9.63 -20.77 -9.92
CA LEU A 111 8.47 -21.15 -10.74
C LEU A 111 7.18 -20.52 -10.21
N TRP A 112 6.94 -20.64 -8.89
CA TRP A 112 5.79 -20.05 -8.22
C TRP A 112 5.72 -18.54 -8.45
N TYR A 113 6.82 -17.83 -8.19
CA TYR A 113 6.88 -16.39 -8.35
C TYR A 113 6.69 -15.95 -9.81
N ARG A 114 7.29 -16.64 -10.78
CA ARG A 114 7.10 -16.37 -12.22
C ARG A 114 5.62 -16.40 -12.61
N ARG A 115 4.92 -17.46 -12.19
CA ARG A 115 3.48 -17.65 -12.46
C ARG A 115 2.62 -16.59 -11.78
N VAL A 116 2.90 -16.28 -10.52
CA VAL A 116 2.13 -15.28 -9.80
C VAL A 116 2.40 -13.86 -10.35
N LYS A 117 3.64 -13.54 -10.69
CA LYS A 117 4.04 -12.24 -11.26
C LYS A 117 3.32 -11.97 -12.59
N SER A 118 3.16 -12.98 -13.44
CA SER A 118 2.52 -12.81 -14.75
C SER A 118 1.04 -12.44 -14.67
N LEU A 119 0.38 -12.74 -13.54
CA LEU A 119 -1.01 -12.35 -13.31
C LEU A 119 -1.22 -10.84 -13.14
N MET A 120 -0.18 -10.11 -12.71
CA MET A 120 -0.25 -8.66 -12.45
C MET A 120 -1.41 -8.23 -11.53
N THR A 121 -1.82 -9.09 -10.59
CA THR A 121 -3.07 -8.96 -9.80
C THR A 121 -3.16 -7.67 -8.95
N ASN A 122 -2.02 -7.06 -8.63
CA ASN A 122 -1.95 -5.84 -7.83
C ASN A 122 -2.36 -4.59 -8.62
N GLN A 123 -2.24 -4.59 -9.94
CA GLN A 123 -2.65 -3.44 -10.77
C GLN A 123 -4.17 -3.28 -10.79
N PRO A 124 -4.99 -4.32 -11.07
CA PRO A 124 -6.45 -4.24 -10.93
C PRO A 124 -6.90 -3.83 -9.53
N TYR A 125 -6.26 -4.36 -8.48
CA TYR A 125 -6.57 -4.00 -7.10
C TYR A 125 -6.27 -2.52 -6.82
N ALA A 126 -5.10 -2.02 -7.23
CA ALA A 126 -4.74 -0.60 -7.11
C ALA A 126 -5.72 0.30 -7.86
N MET A 127 -6.09 -0.07 -9.09
CA MET A 127 -7.03 0.70 -9.90
C MET A 127 -8.42 0.77 -9.25
N MET A 128 -8.90 -0.33 -8.69
CA MET A 128 -10.16 -0.38 -7.96
C MET A 128 -10.09 0.45 -6.67
N LYS A 129 -9.01 0.32 -5.89
CA LYS A 129 -8.83 1.05 -4.64
C LYS A 129 -8.69 2.54 -4.88
N TRP A 130 -7.94 2.99 -5.87
CA TRP A 130 -7.60 4.41 -6.06
C TRP A 130 -8.37 5.08 -7.20
N ASN A 131 -9.33 4.39 -7.80
CA ASN A 131 -10.11 4.86 -8.95
C ASN A 131 -9.20 5.39 -10.08
N GLY A 132 -8.19 4.58 -10.41
CA GLY A 132 -7.16 4.82 -11.43
C GLY A 132 -5.76 5.15 -10.89
N LEU A 133 -4.72 4.81 -11.68
CA LEU A 133 -3.30 5.08 -11.36
C LEU A 133 -2.89 6.56 -11.52
N LYS A 134 -3.77 7.40 -12.10
CA LYS A 134 -3.56 8.86 -12.27
C LYS A 134 -3.97 9.69 -11.04
N ALA A 135 -4.28 9.06 -9.90
CA ALA A 135 -4.67 9.74 -8.67
C ALA A 135 -3.60 10.70 -8.09
N CYS A 136 -2.43 10.82 -8.74
CA CYS A 136 -1.38 11.77 -8.44
C CYS A 136 -1.45 13.09 -9.24
N CYS A 137 -2.32 13.22 -10.25
CA CYS A 137 -2.34 14.38 -11.15
C CYS A 137 -3.47 15.39 -10.87
N ASP A 138 -4.64 14.94 -10.39
CA ASP A 138 -5.85 15.78 -10.25
C ASP A 138 -6.41 15.80 -8.82
N GLY A 139 -5.54 16.15 -7.85
CA GLY A 139 -5.88 16.03 -6.43
C GLY A 139 -5.93 14.58 -5.98
N TYR A 140 -5.40 14.30 -4.79
CA TYR A 140 -5.30 12.94 -4.29
C TYR A 140 -6.70 12.36 -4.05
N LYS A 141 -7.14 11.38 -4.87
CA LYS A 141 -8.40 10.66 -4.64
C LYS A 141 -8.29 9.81 -3.39
N GLU A 142 -9.35 9.75 -2.59
CA GLU A 142 -9.42 8.88 -1.42
C GLU A 142 -9.58 7.41 -1.84
N PRO A 143 -9.04 6.45 -1.06
CA PRO A 143 -9.23 5.04 -1.38
C PRO A 143 -10.71 4.66 -1.31
N TYR A 144 -11.15 3.81 -2.23
CA TYR A 144 -12.52 3.36 -2.41
C TYR A 144 -13.53 4.51 -2.52
N ASP A 145 -13.12 5.62 -3.16
CA ASP A 145 -13.92 6.84 -3.29
C ASP A 145 -14.39 7.41 -1.93
N GLY A 146 -13.59 7.23 -0.87
CA GLY A 146 -13.90 7.70 0.48
C GLY A 146 -14.95 6.86 1.22
N MET A 147 -15.34 5.70 0.68
CA MET A 147 -16.35 4.81 1.27
C MET A 147 -15.98 4.30 2.67
N ILE A 148 -14.68 4.12 2.91
CA ILE A 148 -14.11 3.68 4.18
C ILE A 148 -12.94 4.59 4.55
N PRO A 149 -12.50 4.60 5.82
CA PRO A 149 -11.39 5.44 6.21
C PRO A 149 -10.05 5.05 5.58
N LEU A 150 -9.14 6.03 5.50
CA LEU A 150 -7.86 5.92 4.81
C LEU A 150 -6.98 4.75 5.26
N ASP A 151 -6.99 4.44 6.55
CA ASP A 151 -6.16 3.43 7.20
C ASP A 151 -6.84 2.05 7.28
N VAL A 152 -7.93 1.85 6.53
CA VAL A 152 -8.77 0.65 6.61
C VAL A 152 -8.80 -0.09 5.26
N TRP A 153 -8.64 -1.40 5.34
CA TRP A 153 -8.90 -2.36 4.27
C TRP A 153 -9.30 -3.69 4.92
N VAL A 154 -9.96 -4.56 4.15
CA VAL A 154 -10.21 -5.94 4.58
C VAL A 154 -9.40 -6.86 3.69
N LYS A 155 -8.64 -7.76 4.30
CA LYS A 155 -7.86 -8.75 3.57
C LYS A 155 -8.78 -9.78 2.93
N ASP A 156 -8.70 -9.91 1.62
CA ASP A 156 -9.40 -10.93 0.85
C ASP A 156 -8.55 -12.21 0.83
N GLU A 157 -8.64 -12.97 1.92
CA GLU A 157 -7.91 -14.25 2.06
C GLU A 157 -8.28 -15.25 0.95
N THR A 158 -9.52 -15.20 0.45
CA THR A 158 -9.96 -16.08 -0.63
C THR A 158 -9.23 -15.74 -1.94
N ARG A 159 -9.07 -14.45 -2.26
CA ARG A 159 -8.28 -14.00 -3.41
C ARG A 159 -6.81 -14.38 -3.27
N ILE A 160 -6.21 -14.13 -2.10
CA ILE A 160 -4.81 -14.48 -1.84
C ILE A 160 -4.59 -16.00 -1.99
N GLN A 161 -5.51 -16.82 -1.48
CA GLN A 161 -5.42 -18.27 -1.62
C GLN A 161 -5.52 -18.72 -3.07
N ARG A 162 -6.38 -18.10 -3.90
CA ARG A 162 -6.43 -18.38 -5.35
C ARG A 162 -5.11 -18.06 -6.04
N ILE A 163 -4.45 -16.96 -5.67
CA ILE A 163 -3.13 -16.59 -6.22
C ILE A 163 -2.06 -17.61 -5.82
N ARG A 164 -2.04 -18.04 -4.54
CA ARG A 164 -1.08 -19.05 -4.04
C ARG A 164 -1.21 -20.37 -4.77
N VAL A 165 -2.42 -20.90 -4.87
CA VAL A 165 -2.74 -22.16 -5.54
C VAL A 165 -2.36 -22.11 -7.03
N HIS A 166 -2.62 -20.98 -7.71
CA HIS A 166 -2.19 -20.80 -9.10
C HIS A 166 -0.66 -20.85 -9.25
N GLY A 167 0.08 -20.21 -8.34
CA GLY A 167 1.54 -20.28 -8.37
C GLY A 167 2.08 -21.71 -8.28
N HIS A 168 1.41 -22.59 -7.54
CA HIS A 168 1.80 -24.00 -7.39
C HIS A 168 1.34 -24.91 -8.55
N ASP A 169 0.73 -24.39 -9.61
CA ASP A 169 0.13 -25.15 -10.72
C ASP A 169 -1.09 -26.00 -10.36
N GLU A 170 -1.64 -25.85 -9.16
CA GLU A 170 -2.75 -26.68 -8.68
C GLU A 170 -4.08 -26.36 -9.40
N LYS A 171 -4.14 -25.27 -10.18
CA LYS A 171 -5.29 -24.87 -10.99
C LYS A 171 -4.87 -24.50 -12.41
N GLN A 172 -5.38 -25.24 -13.39
CA GLN A 172 -5.27 -24.87 -14.80
C GLN A 172 -6.19 -23.67 -15.09
N GLY A 173 -5.61 -22.56 -15.55
CA GLY A 173 -6.32 -21.33 -15.94
C GLY A 173 -5.97 -20.10 -15.09
N VAL A 174 -6.28 -18.91 -15.62
CA VAL A 174 -6.07 -17.64 -14.93
C VAL A 174 -7.09 -17.52 -13.78
N PRO A 175 -6.66 -17.38 -12.51
CA PRO A 175 -7.57 -17.28 -11.39
C PRO A 175 -8.35 -15.96 -11.46
N LYS A 176 -9.60 -15.98 -10.98
CA LYS A 176 -10.33 -14.73 -10.73
C LYS A 176 -9.61 -13.92 -9.65
N ASP A 177 -8.97 -12.82 -10.03
CA ASP A 177 -8.12 -11.99 -9.18
C ASP A 177 -8.80 -10.69 -8.72
N GLU A 178 -10.07 -10.50 -9.06
CA GLU A 178 -10.88 -9.41 -8.54
C GLU A 178 -11.00 -9.48 -7.02
N TYR A 179 -10.84 -8.33 -6.38
CA TYR A 179 -11.08 -8.15 -4.94
C TYR A 179 -12.58 -8.13 -4.66
N ASP A 180 -13.02 -8.89 -3.64
CA ASP A 180 -14.41 -8.87 -3.22
C ASP A 180 -14.76 -7.57 -2.47
N ARG A 181 -15.30 -6.60 -3.21
CA ARG A 181 -15.74 -5.30 -2.65
C ARG A 181 -16.82 -5.45 -1.57
N ARG A 182 -17.55 -6.58 -1.52
CA ARG A 182 -18.58 -6.80 -0.49
C ARG A 182 -17.99 -6.87 0.91
N LEU A 183 -16.71 -7.23 1.02
CA LEU A 183 -15.97 -7.23 2.29
C LEU A 183 -15.92 -5.85 2.95
N LEU A 184 -16.08 -4.78 2.17
CA LEU A 184 -16.05 -3.41 2.67
C LEU A 184 -17.43 -2.91 3.15
N HIS A 185 -18.53 -3.58 2.78
CA HIS A 185 -19.89 -3.12 3.12
C HIS A 185 -20.13 -2.94 4.63
N PRO A 186 -19.66 -3.84 5.52
CA PRO A 186 -19.83 -3.66 6.97
C PRO A 186 -19.09 -2.45 7.54
N LEU A 187 -18.07 -1.95 6.82
CA LEU A 187 -17.18 -0.88 7.27
C LEU A 187 -17.54 0.49 6.68
N ARG A 188 -18.59 0.54 5.84
CA ARG A 188 -19.05 1.80 5.24
C ARG A 188 -19.32 2.80 6.36
N THR A 189 -18.75 3.97 6.23
CA THR A 189 -19.15 5.10 7.07
C THR A 189 -20.63 5.34 6.77
N LYS A 190 -21.50 5.18 7.79
CA LYS A 190 -22.92 5.56 7.66
C LYS A 190 -22.95 7.01 7.19
N GLY A 191 -23.78 7.27 6.16
CA GLY A 191 -23.69 8.42 5.27
C GLY A 191 -23.32 9.75 5.92
N ARG A 192 -22.44 10.48 5.22
CA ARG A 192 -22.55 11.94 5.17
C ARG A 192 -23.76 12.30 4.31
#